data_AF-A0A2E5I835-F1
#
_entry.id   AF-A0A2E5I835-F1
#
_cell.length_a   1.000
_cell.length_b   1.000
_cell.length_c   1.000
_cell.angle_alpha   90.00
_cell.angle_beta   90.00
_cell.angle_gamma   90.00
#
_symmetry.space_group_name_H-M   'P 1'
#
loop_
_entity.id
_entity.type
_entity.pdbx_description
1 polymer ?
#
loop_
_entity_poly.entity_id
_entity_poly.type
_entity_poly.pdbx_seq_one_letter_code
_entity_poly.pdbx_strand_id
1 'polypeptide(L)'
;MQVGFPHYHVICFWHAHNLMVVAIVYASVVYGMRPTWQSLWRSFAALLIFTVITIPVNLLLGAIYFWIFGKPTTASLLDYFGPWPWYLVSAAVFALIHFYLVYLPFQLKGKGARID
;
A
#
# COMPACT_ATOMS: atom_id res chain seq x y z
N MET A 1 -20.87 -14.65 1.99
CA MET A 1 -21.50 -14.52 0.67
C MET A 1 -20.60 -13.67 -0.21
N GLN A 2 -20.03 -14.22 -1.29
CA GLN A 2 -19.43 -13.39 -2.34
C GLN A 2 -20.57 -12.88 -3.23
N VAL A 3 -20.68 -11.56 -3.36
CA VAL A 3 -21.72 -10.90 -4.17
C VAL A 3 -21.07 -10.47 -5.48
N GLY A 4 -21.65 -10.89 -6.60
CA GLY A 4 -21.16 -10.54 -7.94
C GLY A 4 -21.54 -9.13 -8.36
N PHE A 5 -20.83 -8.59 -9.35
CA PHE A 5 -21.29 -7.39 -10.06
C PHE A 5 -22.66 -7.66 -10.70
N PRO A 6 -23.63 -6.73 -10.70
CA PRO A 6 -23.56 -5.32 -10.29
C PRO A 6 -24.11 -5.01 -8.89
N HIS A 7 -23.80 -5.84 -7.87
CA HIS A 7 -24.30 -5.59 -6.52
C HIS A 7 -23.81 -4.25 -5.93
N TYR A 8 -24.67 -3.56 -5.17
CA TYR A 8 -24.37 -2.25 -4.55
C TYR A 8 -23.02 -2.23 -3.79
N HIS A 9 -22.75 -3.24 -2.95
CA HIS A 9 -21.47 -3.34 -2.22
C HIS A 9 -20.25 -3.39 -3.14
N VAL A 10 -20.34 -4.08 -4.28
CA VAL A 10 -19.24 -4.15 -5.26
C VAL A 10 -19.00 -2.77 -5.84
N ILE A 11 -20.08 -2.10 -6.28
CA ILE A 11 -20.01 -0.75 -6.83
C ILE A 11 -19.40 0.22 -5.81
N CYS A 12 -19.93 0.28 -4.58
CA CYS A 12 -19.41 1.18 -3.54
C CYS A 12 -17.95 0.89 -3.18
N PHE A 13 -17.57 -0.37 -3.04
CA PHE A 13 -16.19 -0.74 -2.76
C PHE A 13 -15.25 -0.23 -3.86
N TRP A 14 -15.56 -0.53 -5.13
CA TRP A 14 -14.71 -0.12 -6.24
C TRP A 14 -14.65 1.39 -6.41
N HIS A 15 -15.75 2.12 -6.22
CA HIS A 15 -15.72 3.58 -6.29
C HIS A 15 -14.90 4.18 -5.14
N ALA A 16 -15.17 3.80 -3.89
CA ALA A 16 -14.44 4.31 -2.74
C ALA A 16 -12.94 4.00 -2.80
N HIS A 17 -12.58 2.78 -3.22
CA HIS A 17 -11.19 2.37 -3.34
C HIS A 17 -10.44 3.15 -4.44
N ASN A 18 -11.02 3.26 -5.63
CA ASN A 18 -10.36 3.97 -6.75
C ASN A 18 -10.33 5.49 -6.54
N LEU A 19 -11.38 6.07 -5.95
CA LEU A 19 -11.44 7.52 -5.69
C LEU A 19 -10.38 7.97 -4.66
N MET A 20 -9.95 7.09 -3.76
CA MET A 20 -8.82 7.37 -2.86
C MET A 20 -7.53 7.69 -3.65
N VAL A 21 -7.24 6.90 -4.69
CA VAL A 21 -6.06 7.13 -5.55
C VAL A 21 -6.21 8.44 -6.31
N VAL A 22 -7.39 8.70 -6.88
CA VAL A 22 -7.69 9.96 -7.58
C VAL A 22 -7.51 11.16 -6.66
N ALA A 23 -7.99 11.09 -5.42
CA ALA A 23 -7.86 12.16 -4.43
C ALA A 23 -6.39 12.49 -4.13
N ILE A 24 -5.53 11.47 -3.95
CA ILE A 24 -4.10 11.68 -3.70
C ILE A 24 -3.41 12.29 -4.94
N VAL A 25 -3.71 11.79 -6.14
CA VAL A 25 -3.19 12.36 -7.40
C VAL A 25 -3.63 13.82 -7.55
N TYR A 26 -4.90 14.13 -7.27
CA TYR A 26 -5.43 15.48 -7.30
C TYR A 26 -4.70 16.39 -6.31
N ALA A 27 -4.48 15.95 -5.07
CA ALA A 27 -3.73 16.72 -4.08
C ALA A 27 -2.28 16.98 -4.52
N SER A 28 -1.61 16.01 -5.13
CA SER A 28 -0.24 16.18 -5.61
C SER A 28 -0.13 17.09 -6.84
N VAL A 29 -1.12 17.06 -7.76
CA VAL A 29 -1.09 17.83 -9.00
C VAL A 29 -1.68 19.23 -8.83
N VAL A 30 -2.85 19.35 -8.20
CA VAL A 30 -3.61 20.60 -8.08
C VAL A 30 -3.19 21.41 -6.87
N TYR A 31 -3.06 20.77 -5.70
CA TYR A 31 -2.62 21.46 -4.48
C TYR A 31 -1.10 21.49 -4.32
N GLY A 32 -0.35 20.89 -5.24
CA GLY A 32 1.11 20.86 -5.19
C GLY A 32 1.69 20.08 -4.00
N MET A 33 0.89 19.23 -3.34
CA MET A 33 1.33 18.40 -2.21
C MET A 33 2.19 17.23 -2.70
N ARG A 34 3.46 17.53 -3.00
CA ARG A 34 4.40 16.56 -3.59
C ARG A 34 5.07 15.70 -2.52
N PRO A 35 5.24 14.39 -2.75
CA PRO A 35 6.04 13.54 -1.88
C PRO A 35 7.50 14.00 -1.89
N THR A 36 8.14 13.94 -0.74
CA THR A 36 9.57 14.24 -0.55
C THR A 36 10.34 12.96 -0.25
N TRP A 37 11.67 13.02 -0.36
CA TRP A 37 12.52 11.88 0.01
C TRP A 37 12.28 11.44 1.46
N GLN A 38 12.10 12.39 2.38
CA GLN A 38 11.82 12.09 3.78
C GLN A 38 10.42 11.48 3.98
N SER A 39 9.41 11.92 3.21
CA SER A 39 8.07 11.36 3.34
C SER A 39 8.02 9.91 2.89
N LEU A 40 8.81 9.49 1.88
CA LEU A 40 8.92 8.09 1.48
C LEU A 40 9.28 7.20 2.67
N TRP A 41 10.36 7.55 3.39
CA TRP A 41 10.81 6.77 4.54
C TRP A 41 9.84 6.84 5.72
N ARG A 42 9.24 8.00 5.99
CA ARG A 42 8.21 8.14 7.04
C ARG A 42 6.99 7.27 6.75
N SER A 43 6.49 7.27 5.52
CA SER A 43 5.33 6.46 5.12
C SER A 43 5.66 4.96 5.12
N PHE A 44 6.85 4.57 4.68
CA PHE A 44 7.27 3.16 4.72
C PHE A 44 7.45 2.67 6.16
N ALA A 45 8.06 3.48 7.03
CA ALA A 45 8.15 3.17 8.45
C ALA A 45 6.76 3.06 9.10
N ALA A 46 5.83 3.96 8.76
CA ALA A 46 4.45 3.87 9.24
C ALA A 46 3.76 2.56 8.80
N LEU A 47 3.99 2.08 7.57
CA LEU A 47 3.50 0.78 7.11
C LEU A 47 4.07 -0.37 7.94
N LEU A 48 5.39 -0.38 8.22
CA LEU A 48 6.01 -1.42 9.03
C LEU A 48 5.50 -1.40 10.47
N ILE A 49 5.38 -0.21 11.08
CA ILE A 49 4.81 -0.04 12.43
C ILE A 49 3.37 -0.54 12.46
N PHE A 50 2.55 -0.14 11.48
CA PHE A 50 1.17 -0.61 11.39
C PHE A 50 1.09 -2.13 11.24
N THR A 51 1.98 -2.72 10.43
CA THR A 51 2.08 -4.19 10.29
C THR A 51 2.34 -4.84 11.65
N VAL A 52 3.29 -4.33 12.44
CA VAL A 52 3.57 -4.83 13.80
C VAL A 52 2.35 -4.67 14.71
N ILE A 53 1.64 -3.53 14.66
CA ILE A 53 0.42 -3.30 15.45
C ILE A 53 -0.69 -4.30 15.11
N THR A 54 -0.79 -4.72 13.84
CA THR A 54 -1.83 -5.69 13.44
C THR A 54 -1.56 -7.12 13.92
N ILE A 55 -0.33 -7.46 14.35
CA ILE A 55 0.01 -8.79 14.87
C ILE A 55 -0.88 -9.18 16.07
N PRO A 56 -0.94 -8.42 17.18
CA PRO A 56 -1.81 -8.76 18.30
C PRO A 56 -3.29 -8.79 17.90
N VAL A 57 -3.73 -7.88 17.02
CA VAL A 57 -5.12 -7.85 16.53
C VAL A 57 -5.46 -9.14 15.78
N ASN A 58 -4.57 -9.61 14.90
CA ASN A 58 -4.74 -10.87 14.20
C ASN A 58 -4.82 -12.05 15.16
N LEU A 59 -3.95 -12.10 16.17
CA LEU A 59 -3.97 -13.16 17.17
C LEU A 59 -5.28 -13.15 17.99
N LEU A 60 -5.77 -11.98 18.38
CA LEU A 60 -7.03 -11.83 19.12
C LEU A 60 -8.26 -12.26 18.32
N LEU A 61 -8.27 -11.97 17.02
CA LEU A 61 -9.39 -12.26 16.13
C LEU A 61 -9.28 -13.60 15.40
N GLY A 62 -8.18 -14.34 15.55
CA GLY A 62 -7.88 -15.51 14.72
C GLY A 62 -7.79 -15.17 13.23
N ALA A 63 -7.41 -13.94 12.89
CA ALA A 63 -7.42 -13.41 11.54
C ALA A 63 -6.04 -13.50 10.86
N ILE A 64 -6.06 -13.41 9.54
CA ILE A 64 -4.87 -13.39 8.67
C ILE A 64 -4.78 -12.07 7.89
N TYR A 65 -5.07 -10.95 8.57
CA TYR A 65 -4.95 -9.62 7.98
C TYR A 65 -3.50 -9.36 7.57
N PHE A 66 -3.33 -8.66 6.44
CA PHE A 66 -2.03 -8.47 5.77
C PHE A 66 -1.32 -9.78 5.39
N TRP A 67 -1.99 -10.93 5.52
CA TRP A 67 -1.39 -12.24 5.25
C TRP A 67 -0.10 -12.45 6.06
N ILE A 68 -0.07 -12.00 7.32
CA ILE A 68 1.14 -12.07 8.17
C ILE A 68 1.45 -13.51 8.62
N PHE A 69 0.42 -14.30 8.92
CA PHE A 69 0.56 -15.66 9.45
C PHE A 69 0.32 -16.77 8.42
N GLY A 70 0.14 -16.40 7.15
CA GLY A 70 -0.10 -17.36 6.08
C GLY A 70 -0.47 -16.66 4.79
N LYS A 71 -0.13 -17.31 3.67
CA LYS A 71 -0.49 -16.85 2.33
C LYS A 71 -1.98 -17.11 2.04
N PRO A 72 -2.60 -16.35 1.12
CA PRO A 72 -3.95 -16.65 0.67
C PRO A 72 -4.04 -18.05 0.05
N THR A 73 -5.21 -18.68 0.16
CA THR A 73 -5.49 -19.98 -0.46
C THR A 73 -5.60 -19.91 -1.98
N THR A 74 -5.82 -18.71 -2.52
CA THR A 74 -5.81 -18.42 -3.95
C THR A 74 -4.41 -18.06 -4.42
N ALA A 75 -4.07 -18.41 -5.67
CA ALA A 75 -2.80 -18.04 -6.28
C ALA A 75 -2.51 -16.54 -6.13
N SER A 76 -1.31 -16.21 -5.69
CA SER A 76 -0.91 -14.82 -5.40
C SER A 76 0.56 -14.58 -5.67
N LEU A 77 0.94 -13.30 -5.75
CA LEU A 77 2.34 -12.93 -5.91
C LEU A 77 3.21 -13.40 -4.72
N LEU A 78 2.62 -13.57 -3.53
CA LEU A 78 3.33 -14.03 -2.33
C LEU A 78 3.86 -15.46 -2.49
N ASP A 79 3.33 -16.25 -3.43
CA ASP A 79 3.79 -17.62 -3.68
C ASP A 79 5.24 -17.66 -4.14
N TYR A 80 5.71 -16.60 -4.82
CA TYR A 80 7.07 -16.45 -5.31
C TYR A 80 8.06 -15.89 -4.29
N PHE A 81 7.59 -15.47 -3.11
CA PHE A 81 8.40 -14.72 -2.14
C PHE A 81 9.10 -15.59 -1.09
N GLY A 82 9.01 -16.92 -1.20
CA GLY A 82 9.62 -17.89 -0.28
C GLY A 82 8.69 -18.36 0.85
N PRO A 83 9.20 -19.17 1.79
CA PRO A 83 8.41 -19.67 2.92
C PRO A 83 8.18 -18.60 3.98
N TRP A 84 7.21 -18.84 4.86
CA TRP A 84 7.03 -18.03 6.07
C TRP A 84 8.23 -18.24 7.02
N PRO A 85 8.75 -17.20 7.71
CA PRO A 85 8.34 -15.80 7.68
C PRO A 85 9.06 -14.95 6.63
N TRP A 86 9.99 -15.53 5.87
CA TRP A 86 10.87 -14.79 4.94
C TRP A 86 10.13 -14.04 3.83
N TYR A 87 8.98 -14.54 3.38
CA TYR A 87 8.18 -13.81 2.38
C TYR A 87 7.69 -12.44 2.87
N LEU A 88 7.60 -12.22 4.19
CA LEU A 88 7.24 -10.91 4.74
C LEU A 88 8.36 -9.88 4.47
N VAL A 89 9.62 -10.31 4.55
CA VAL A 89 10.78 -9.47 4.21
C VAL A 89 10.79 -9.19 2.71
N SER A 90 10.61 -10.22 1.87
CA SER A 90 10.48 -10.07 0.42
C SER A 90 9.33 -9.13 0.05
N ALA A 91 8.18 -9.25 0.72
CA ALA A 91 7.03 -8.38 0.51
C ALA A 91 7.31 -6.94 0.95
N ALA A 92 8.03 -6.72 2.06
CA ALA A 92 8.43 -5.40 2.51
C ALA A 92 9.39 -4.73 1.52
N VAL A 93 10.37 -5.47 0.98
CA VAL A 93 11.26 -4.97 -0.09
C VAL A 93 10.47 -4.63 -1.34
N PHE A 94 9.55 -5.49 -1.75
CA PHE A 94 8.69 -5.26 -2.91
C PHE A 94 7.80 -4.02 -2.72
N ALA A 95 7.24 -3.83 -1.52
CA ALA A 95 6.49 -2.63 -1.17
C ALA A 95 7.36 -1.38 -1.21
N LEU A 96 8.60 -1.43 -0.70
CA LEU A 96 9.53 -0.31 -0.78
C LEU A 96 9.84 0.08 -2.23
N ILE A 97 9.99 -0.90 -3.13
CA ILE A 97 10.13 -0.65 -4.58
C ILE A 97 8.91 0.12 -5.10
N HIS A 98 7.69 -0.25 -4.71
CA HIS A 98 6.47 0.47 -5.12
C HIS A 98 6.46 1.91 -4.61
N PHE A 99 6.83 2.14 -3.35
CA PHE A 99 6.94 3.48 -2.78
C PHE A 99 7.95 4.32 -3.58
N TYR A 100 9.08 3.74 -3.94
CA TYR A 100 10.08 4.41 -4.76
C TYR A 100 9.58 4.71 -6.17
N LEU A 101 8.89 3.77 -6.83
CA LEU A 101 8.32 3.97 -8.17
C LEU A 101 7.32 5.13 -8.21
N VAL A 102 6.48 5.26 -7.19
CA VAL A 102 5.53 6.39 -7.06
C VAL A 102 6.26 7.71 -6.80
N TYR A 103 7.35 7.69 -6.03
CA TYR A 103 8.17 8.87 -5.75
C TYR A 103 9.02 9.32 -6.95
N LEU A 104 9.50 8.38 -7.77
CA LEU A 104 10.42 8.59 -8.89
C LEU A 104 10.06 9.78 -9.81
N PRO A 105 8.82 9.94 -10.32
CA PRO A 105 8.49 11.09 -11.19
C PRO A 105 8.69 12.44 -10.51
N PHE A 106 8.51 12.53 -9.19
CA PHE A 106 8.70 13.76 -8.43
C PHE A 106 10.18 14.07 -8.19
N GLN A 107 11.01 13.04 -8.07
CA GLN A 107 12.47 13.19 -7.98
C GLN A 107 13.06 13.70 -9.31
N LEU A 108 12.59 13.14 -10.44
CA LEU A 108 13.06 13.52 -11.77
C LEU A 108 12.65 14.95 -12.15
N LYS A 109 11.47 15.39 -11.71
CA LYS A 109 10.96 16.75 -11.95
C LYS A 109 11.54 17.80 -10.98
N GLY A 110 12.29 17.36 -9.96
CA GLY A 110 12.79 18.16 -8.83
C GLY A 110 14.04 19.02 -9.06
N LYS A 111 14.32 19.49 -10.28
CA LYS A 111 15.28 20.58 -10.54
C LYS A 111 14.63 21.90 -10.98
N GLY A 112 13.30 21.96 -11.11
CA GLY A 112 12.58 23.16 -11.54
C GLY A 112 11.40 23.48 -10.63
N ALA A 113 11.35 24.73 -10.18
CA ALA A 113 10.31 25.34 -9.34
C ALA A 113 10.32 24.94 -7.85
N ARG A 114 11.25 25.54 -7.11
CA ARG A 114 10.86 26.21 -5.86
C ARG A 114 10.05 27.44 -6.28
N ILE A 115 8.84 27.56 -5.76
CA ILE A 115 8.16 28.84 -5.62
C ILE A 115 8.40 29.20 -4.16
N ASP A 116 9.43 29.99 -3.96
CA ASP A 116 9.64 30.86 -2.80
C ASP A 116 8.54 31.92 -2.71
#